data_AF-A0A7C4WIG0-F1
#
_entry.id   AF-A0A7C4WIG0-F1
#
_cell.length_a   1.000
_cell.length_b   1.000
_cell.length_c   1.000
_cell.angle_alpha   90.00
_cell.angle_beta   90.00
_cell.angle_gamma   90.00
#
_symmetry.space_group_name_H-M   'P 1'
#
loop_
_entity.id
_entity.type
_entity.pdbx_description
1 polymer ?
#
loop_
_entity_poly.entity_id
_entity_poly.type
_entity_poly.pdbx_seq_one_letter_code
_entity_poly.pdbx_strand_id
1 'polypeptide(L)'
;MAEVKFEKISPADFFYRNRDIAGFTNPSRSLYTSIRELVENSLDACEVGRILPEVIVELQEVGEGSSEDVKIFRLRVKDNGIGVDAEHIPHAFATVFYGSKYGYRQSRGTFGLGGTMALLYGQITTNRPVTVISCKDGDIHEFVLRIDIVENKPIVLDHKVHKNNDNWRGTIIDYYLEADYTNSKAKIVEYFRNTAIANPNASLTFIDPKGRLYYFPRVAEKVPEPPKEALPHPVGVDVETMKRLISATKSETLLSFLTSSFQRVGPKTAREVLELAGLAHTANPKELNHDQLTALVEAIKRYKKFRAPDPTPLSPIGKDLLEAGIRAILMPEFLYVVQRPPQSYSGFPFIVEVAIAYGGKIPPSENIQIYRFANKIPLLYDERADVVWKVVSERIDWNNYNVPKVAPLVVVTHICSLKIPYKTVGKEAIADRPEIERELIIAIRECARELKRYLIKVEKRTVAIKRLSIYAKYLPKIAKFSAELIDRKEPPDVTKLLKKMGVTPDIMEKIKLEEQESFT
;
A
#
# COMPACT_ATOMS: atom_id res chain seq x y z
N MET A 1 25.67 32.39 -36.40
CA MET A 1 25.84 31.09 -35.72
C MET A 1 24.96 31.10 -34.49
N ALA A 2 24.15 30.07 -34.26
CA ALA A 2 23.39 29.98 -33.01
C ALA A 2 24.38 29.80 -31.86
N GLU A 3 24.43 30.76 -30.94
CA GLU A 3 25.32 30.71 -29.79
C GLU A 3 24.81 29.65 -28.81
N VAL A 4 25.58 28.59 -28.60
CA VAL A 4 25.20 27.49 -27.69
C VAL A 4 25.49 27.94 -26.26
N LYS A 5 24.42 28.22 -25.50
CA LYS A 5 24.50 28.60 -24.09
C LYS A 5 24.37 27.35 -23.20
N PHE A 6 25.31 27.17 -22.28
CA PHE A 6 25.27 26.12 -21.27
C PHE A 6 24.67 26.70 -19.97
N GLU A 7 23.59 26.11 -19.49
CA GLU A 7 22.89 26.53 -18.27
C GLU A 7 22.69 25.36 -17.31
N LYS A 8 22.75 25.63 -16.01
CA LYS A 8 22.45 24.68 -14.93
C LYS A 8 21.06 24.95 -14.40
N ILE A 9 20.25 23.90 -14.23
CA ILE A 9 18.91 23.98 -13.64
C ILE A 9 18.90 23.37 -12.24
N SER A 10 18.05 23.91 -11.37
CA SER A 10 17.83 23.36 -10.03
C SER A 10 16.88 22.14 -10.08
N PRO A 11 16.81 21.34 -9.01
CA PRO A 11 15.80 20.28 -8.92
C PRO A 11 14.37 20.80 -9.07
N ALA A 12 14.04 21.92 -8.43
CA ALA A 12 12.70 22.51 -8.52
C ALA A 12 12.38 22.98 -9.95
N ASP A 13 13.34 23.60 -10.64
CA ASP A 13 13.19 23.99 -12.06
C ASP A 13 13.05 22.76 -12.98
N PHE A 14 13.83 21.71 -12.73
CA PHE A 14 13.69 20.46 -13.48
C PHE A 14 12.26 19.90 -13.39
N PHE A 15 11.68 19.84 -12.19
CA PHE A 15 10.32 19.31 -12.00
C PHE A 15 9.23 20.27 -12.44
N TYR A 16 9.46 21.58 -12.34
CA TYR A 16 8.60 22.59 -12.95
C TYR A 16 8.45 22.34 -14.46
N ARG A 17 9.56 22.08 -15.15
CA ARG A 17 9.58 21.76 -16.58
C ARG A 17 9.06 20.35 -16.90
N ASN A 18 9.23 19.38 -15.99
CA ASN A 18 8.94 17.96 -16.21
C ASN A 18 7.95 17.39 -15.16
N ARG A 19 6.82 18.06 -14.96
CA ARG A 19 5.81 17.70 -13.95
C ARG A 19 5.29 16.26 -14.06
N ASP A 20 5.26 15.72 -15.28
CA ASP A 20 4.75 14.39 -15.59
C ASP A 20 5.57 13.28 -14.90
N ILE A 21 6.88 13.50 -14.74
CA ILE A 21 7.79 12.54 -14.10
C ILE A 21 7.42 12.30 -12.64
N ALA A 22 6.90 13.32 -11.96
CA ALA A 22 6.48 13.23 -10.56
C ALA A 22 5.02 12.76 -10.38
N GLY A 23 4.33 12.37 -11.46
CA GLY A 23 2.93 11.91 -11.41
C GLY A 23 1.89 13.04 -11.49
N PHE A 24 2.30 14.25 -11.85
CA PHE A 24 1.42 15.42 -12.03
C PHE A 24 1.09 15.64 -13.51
N THR A 25 0.55 14.60 -14.17
CA THR A 25 0.35 14.58 -15.63
C THR A 25 -0.87 15.37 -16.11
N ASN A 26 -1.94 15.34 -15.34
CA ASN A 26 -3.20 16.05 -15.67
C ASN A 26 -3.92 16.47 -14.38
N PRO A 27 -4.83 17.45 -14.43
CA PRO A 27 -5.49 18.00 -13.23
C PRO A 27 -6.17 16.95 -12.34
N SER A 28 -6.77 15.92 -12.95
CA SER A 28 -7.38 14.80 -12.24
C SER A 28 -6.36 13.97 -11.44
N ARG A 29 -5.27 13.55 -12.10
CA ARG A 29 -4.21 12.75 -11.47
C ARG A 29 -3.42 13.58 -10.47
N SER A 30 -3.17 14.85 -10.75
CA SER A 30 -2.48 15.77 -9.85
C SER A 30 -3.19 15.94 -8.52
N LEU A 31 -4.53 16.02 -8.51
CA LEU A 31 -5.31 16.06 -7.28
C LEU A 31 -5.19 14.76 -6.49
N TYR A 32 -5.36 13.62 -7.16
CA TYR A 32 -5.17 12.31 -6.55
C TYR A 32 -3.77 12.16 -5.94
N THR A 33 -2.72 12.48 -6.70
CA THR A 33 -1.32 12.40 -6.26
C THR A 33 -1.07 13.32 -5.07
N SER A 34 -1.60 14.54 -5.11
CA SER A 34 -1.50 15.50 -4.00
C SER A 34 -2.09 14.96 -2.69
N ILE A 35 -3.33 14.46 -2.75
CA ILE A 35 -3.98 13.86 -1.58
C ILE A 35 -3.19 12.66 -1.09
N ARG A 36 -2.80 11.76 -2.00
CA ARG A 36 -2.04 10.55 -1.68
C ARG A 36 -0.73 10.86 -0.94
N GLU A 37 0.11 11.74 -1.49
CA GLU A 37 1.43 12.03 -0.90
C GLU A 37 1.31 12.70 0.48
N LEU A 38 0.31 13.56 0.68
CA LEU A 38 0.09 14.20 1.98
C LEU A 38 -0.47 13.23 3.02
N VAL A 39 -1.41 12.36 2.64
CA VAL A 39 -1.94 11.31 3.53
C VAL A 39 -0.86 10.29 3.89
N GLU A 40 -0.02 9.87 2.93
CA GLU A 40 1.10 8.96 3.19
C GLU A 40 2.10 9.55 4.19
N ASN A 41 2.44 10.84 4.04
CA ASN A 41 3.33 11.53 4.98
C ASN A 41 2.70 11.66 6.38
N SER A 42 1.40 11.91 6.44
CA SER A 42 0.64 11.96 7.70
C SER A 42 0.68 10.61 8.44
N LEU A 43 0.46 9.51 7.71
CA LEU A 43 0.52 8.15 8.25
C LEU A 43 1.94 7.78 8.71
N ASP A 44 2.97 8.13 7.91
CA ASP A 44 4.37 7.94 8.30
C ASP A 44 4.72 8.71 9.58
N ALA A 45 4.26 9.96 9.72
CA ALA A 45 4.50 10.78 10.90
C ALA A 45 3.86 10.17 12.16
N CYS A 46 2.65 9.64 12.05
CA CYS A 46 1.98 8.94 13.16
C CYS A 46 2.70 7.64 13.53
N GLU A 47 3.10 6.84 12.54
CA GLU A 47 3.77 5.55 12.77
C GLU A 47 5.13 5.73 13.45
N VAL A 48 5.92 6.73 13.04
CA VAL A 48 7.19 7.07 13.71
C VAL A 48 6.98 7.46 15.17
N GLY A 49 5.91 8.20 15.46
CA GLY A 49 5.53 8.60 16.82
C GLY A 49 4.85 7.52 17.66
N ARG A 50 4.56 6.35 17.08
CA ARG A 50 3.69 5.32 17.68
C ARG A 50 2.31 5.87 18.08
N ILE A 51 1.78 6.77 17.27
CA ILE A 51 0.47 7.40 17.47
C ILE A 51 -0.55 6.68 16.59
N LEU A 52 -1.76 6.41 17.11
CA LEU A 52 -2.85 5.90 16.30
C LEU A 52 -3.32 7.00 15.33
N PRO A 53 -3.18 6.80 14.01
CA PRO A 53 -3.38 7.89 13.05
C PRO A 53 -4.82 8.37 13.03
N GLU A 54 -4.98 9.68 12.98
CA GLU A 54 -6.22 10.38 12.67
C GLU A 54 -5.90 11.41 11.60
N VAL A 55 -6.39 11.19 10.39
CA VAL A 55 -6.11 12.04 9.22
C VAL A 55 -7.42 12.56 8.67
N ILE A 56 -7.52 13.89 8.57
CA ILE A 56 -8.68 14.60 8.05
C ILE A 56 -8.24 15.33 6.78
N VAL A 57 -8.93 15.06 5.68
CA VAL A 57 -8.70 15.70 4.38
C VAL A 57 -9.96 16.45 3.98
N GLU A 58 -9.83 17.75 3.79
CA GLU A 58 -10.90 18.66 3.37
C GLU A 58 -10.55 19.22 1.99
N LEU A 59 -11.46 19.04 1.04
CA LEU A 59 -11.34 19.62 -0.29
C LEU A 59 -12.51 20.58 -0.53
N GLN A 60 -12.21 21.86 -0.73
CA GLN A 60 -13.21 22.90 -0.95
C GLN A 60 -13.02 23.56 -2.31
N GLU A 61 -14.08 23.68 -3.10
CA GLU A 61 -14.06 24.44 -4.34
C GLU A 61 -14.09 25.94 -4.01
N VAL A 62 -13.15 26.72 -4.57
CA VAL A 62 -12.99 28.15 -4.24
C VAL A 62 -13.01 29.07 -5.45
N GLY A 63 -13.07 28.53 -6.66
CA GLY A 63 -13.17 29.33 -7.87
C GLY A 63 -12.97 28.55 -9.16
N GLU A 64 -13.11 29.25 -10.28
CA GLU A 64 -12.83 28.77 -11.63
C GLU A 64 -11.34 28.55 -11.86
N GLY A 65 -10.98 27.53 -12.63
CA GLY A 65 -9.61 27.24 -13.04
C GLY A 65 -9.32 27.59 -14.48
N SER A 66 -8.28 26.97 -15.05
CA SER A 66 -7.79 27.25 -16.40
C SER A 66 -8.69 26.75 -17.54
N SER A 67 -9.63 25.83 -17.28
CA SER A 67 -10.60 25.31 -18.25
C SER A 67 -11.93 24.96 -17.58
N GLU A 68 -12.98 24.69 -18.36
CA GLU A 68 -14.35 24.46 -17.85
C GLU A 68 -14.44 23.30 -16.84
N ASP A 69 -13.67 22.24 -17.07
CA ASP A 69 -13.59 21.05 -16.20
C ASP A 69 -12.61 21.21 -15.01
N VAL A 70 -11.82 22.29 -14.99
CA VAL A 70 -10.78 22.53 -13.99
C VAL A 70 -11.23 23.66 -13.08
N LYS A 71 -11.23 23.41 -11.77
CA LYS A 71 -11.54 24.41 -10.75
C LYS A 71 -10.35 24.60 -9.83
N ILE A 72 -10.32 25.71 -9.12
CA ILE A 72 -9.37 25.94 -8.03
C ILE A 72 -9.98 25.34 -6.76
N PHE A 73 -9.22 24.46 -6.12
CA PHE A 73 -9.59 23.86 -4.85
C PHE A 73 -8.62 24.29 -3.75
N ARG A 74 -9.15 24.50 -2.54
CA ARG A 74 -8.38 24.52 -1.30
C ARG A 74 -8.32 23.09 -0.77
N LEU A 75 -7.11 22.55 -0.67
CA LEU A 75 -6.85 21.24 -0.08
C LEU A 75 -6.21 21.45 1.30
N ARG A 76 -6.89 20.97 2.33
CA ARG A 76 -6.42 21.00 3.71
C ARG A 76 -6.29 19.58 4.25
N VAL A 77 -5.07 19.21 4.66
CA VAL A 77 -4.77 17.90 5.27
C VAL A 77 -4.29 18.14 6.68
N LYS A 78 -4.99 17.56 7.65
CA LYS A 78 -4.69 17.62 9.08
C LYS A 78 -4.38 16.22 9.61
N ASP A 79 -3.29 16.11 10.36
CA ASP A 79 -2.90 14.90 11.06
C ASP A 79 -2.68 15.14 12.56
N ASN A 80 -2.60 14.04 13.32
CA ASN A 80 -2.23 14.01 14.74
C ASN A 80 -0.83 13.40 14.96
N GLY A 81 0.05 13.49 13.97
CA GLY A 81 1.37 12.87 13.98
C GLY A 81 2.37 13.57 14.92
N ILE A 82 3.66 13.27 14.72
CA ILE A 82 4.72 13.81 15.59
C ILE A 82 4.89 15.33 15.51
N GLY A 83 4.39 16.00 14.47
CA GLY A 83 4.70 17.40 14.16
C GLY A 83 6.12 17.58 13.60
N VAL A 84 6.46 18.81 13.23
CA VAL A 84 7.76 19.22 12.69
C VAL A 84 8.28 20.40 13.50
N ASP A 85 9.56 20.38 13.89
CA ASP A 85 10.20 21.50 14.59
C ASP A 85 10.21 22.77 13.72
N ALA A 86 9.98 23.92 14.34
CA ALA A 86 9.86 25.21 13.65
C ALA A 86 11.02 25.52 12.70
N GLU A 87 12.25 25.18 13.10
CA GLU A 87 13.47 25.37 12.31
C GLU A 87 13.48 24.57 11.00
N HIS A 88 12.80 23.42 10.98
CA HIS A 88 12.82 22.48 9.86
C HIS A 88 11.60 22.65 8.95
N ILE A 89 10.53 23.31 9.40
CA ILE A 89 9.29 23.51 8.61
C ILE A 89 9.58 24.12 7.23
N PRO A 90 10.29 25.26 7.10
CA PRO A 90 10.52 25.86 5.79
C PRO A 90 11.24 24.91 4.83
N HIS A 91 12.29 24.24 5.29
CA HIS A 91 13.06 23.33 4.45
C HIS A 91 12.31 22.03 4.13
N ALA A 92 11.57 21.47 5.09
CA ALA A 92 10.81 20.23 4.92
C ALA A 92 9.70 20.36 3.87
N PHE A 93 9.05 21.52 3.79
CA PHE A 93 7.88 21.71 2.93
C PHE A 93 8.16 22.56 1.69
N ALA A 94 9.21 23.39 1.69
CA ALA A 94 9.53 24.28 0.57
C ALA A 94 10.96 24.12 0.03
N THR A 95 11.54 22.91 0.12
CA THR A 95 12.79 22.53 -0.57
C THR A 95 12.66 21.14 -1.19
N VAL A 96 12.93 21.04 -2.50
CA VAL A 96 12.91 19.74 -3.20
C VAL A 96 14.16 18.95 -2.84
N PHE A 97 14.00 17.64 -2.61
CA PHE A 97 15.05 16.74 -2.09
C PHE A 97 15.60 17.13 -0.72
N TYR A 98 14.75 17.72 0.12
CA TYR A 98 15.01 17.85 1.54
C TYR A 98 14.08 16.93 2.31
N GLY A 99 14.63 16.06 3.15
CA GLY A 99 13.80 15.14 3.91
C GLY A 99 14.61 14.24 4.85
N SER A 100 13.89 13.63 5.80
CA SER A 100 14.48 12.72 6.78
C SER A 100 14.55 11.26 6.32
N LYS A 101 14.13 10.95 5.07
CA LYS A 101 13.87 9.59 4.59
C LYS A 101 15.03 8.95 3.79
N TYR A 102 16.27 9.45 3.91
CA TYR A 102 17.43 8.93 3.16
C TYR A 102 18.13 7.70 3.77
N GLY A 103 17.76 7.30 4.99
CA GLY A 103 18.29 6.10 5.64
C GLY A 103 17.71 4.79 5.05
N TYR A 104 18.40 3.67 5.30
CA TYR A 104 17.93 2.32 4.93
C TYR A 104 16.82 1.86 5.90
N ARG A 105 15.64 2.47 5.77
CA ARG A 105 14.43 2.15 6.53
C ARG A 105 13.25 2.00 5.59
N GLN A 106 12.31 1.13 5.95
CA GLN A 106 11.04 1.07 5.24
C GLN A 106 10.30 2.40 5.44
N SER A 107 9.71 2.91 4.35
CA SER A 107 8.85 4.07 4.38
C SER A 107 7.84 4.01 3.23
N ARG A 108 6.73 4.75 3.36
CA ARG A 108 5.75 4.93 2.28
C ARG A 108 6.32 5.86 1.19
N GLY A 109 6.99 6.93 1.61
CA GLY A 109 7.67 7.89 0.73
C GLY A 109 9.14 7.55 0.43
N THR A 110 9.57 7.53 -0.84
CA THR A 110 10.93 7.10 -1.22
C THR A 110 12.00 8.20 -1.31
N PHE A 111 11.64 9.49 -1.50
CA PHE A 111 12.63 10.52 -1.88
C PHE A 111 12.48 11.91 -1.24
N GLY A 112 11.57 12.10 -0.26
CA GLY A 112 11.29 13.44 0.27
C GLY A 112 10.80 14.42 -0.82
N LEU A 113 10.19 13.88 -1.88
CA LEU A 113 9.84 14.60 -3.10
C LEU A 113 8.33 14.85 -3.20
N GLY A 114 7.51 13.82 -2.95
CA GLY A 114 6.09 13.86 -3.30
C GLY A 114 5.28 14.96 -2.61
N GLY A 115 5.47 15.17 -1.30
CA GLY A 115 4.80 16.24 -0.56
C GLY A 115 5.17 17.64 -1.10
N THR A 116 6.46 17.92 -1.23
CA THR A 116 6.96 19.18 -1.79
C THR A 116 6.49 19.39 -3.23
N MET A 117 6.39 18.32 -4.03
CA MET A 117 5.87 18.39 -5.40
C MET A 117 4.38 18.75 -5.45
N ALA A 118 3.57 18.25 -4.52
CA ALA A 118 2.17 18.65 -4.40
C ALA A 118 2.04 20.15 -4.11
N LEU A 119 2.89 20.67 -3.22
CA LEU A 119 2.94 22.10 -2.89
C LEU A 119 3.46 22.94 -4.05
N LEU A 120 4.50 22.48 -4.74
CA LEU A 120 5.04 23.13 -5.93
C LEU A 120 3.99 23.19 -7.05
N TYR A 121 3.24 22.10 -7.28
CA TYR A 121 2.15 22.06 -8.25
C TYR A 121 1.06 23.10 -7.92
N GLY A 122 0.66 23.19 -6.65
CA GLY A 122 -0.29 24.21 -6.19
C GLY A 122 0.22 25.64 -6.42
N GLN A 123 1.49 25.90 -6.10
CA GLN A 123 2.11 27.20 -6.36
C GLN A 123 2.17 27.54 -7.85
N ILE A 124 2.52 26.58 -8.71
CA ILE A 124 2.62 26.82 -10.16
C ILE A 124 1.25 27.11 -10.76
N THR A 125 0.22 26.36 -10.34
CA THR A 125 -1.11 26.46 -10.93
C THR A 125 -1.91 27.66 -10.41
N THR A 126 -1.78 28.00 -9.13
CA THR A 126 -2.59 29.06 -8.51
C THR A 126 -1.81 30.33 -8.18
N ASN A 127 -0.47 30.28 -8.22
CA ASN A 127 0.43 31.35 -7.76
C ASN A 127 0.16 31.80 -6.30
N ARG A 128 -0.42 30.92 -5.48
CA ARG A 128 -0.69 31.16 -4.05
C ARG A 128 0.36 30.47 -3.16
N PRO A 129 0.66 31.03 -1.98
CA PRO A 129 1.53 30.37 -1.02
C PRO A 129 0.83 29.17 -0.34
N VAL A 130 1.64 28.29 0.26
CA VAL A 130 1.16 27.23 1.16
C VAL A 130 1.20 27.72 2.60
N THR A 131 0.19 27.37 3.39
CA THR A 131 0.19 27.56 4.84
C THR A 131 0.49 26.21 5.50
N VAL A 132 1.53 26.16 6.32
CA VAL A 132 1.90 24.99 7.12
C VAL A 132 1.78 25.34 8.58
N ILE A 133 0.95 24.62 9.31
CA ILE A 133 0.79 24.76 10.75
C ILE A 133 1.29 23.47 11.39
N SER A 134 2.27 23.53 12.27
CA SER A 134 2.78 22.32 12.92
C SER A 134 3.07 22.57 14.40
N CYS A 135 2.85 21.53 15.19
CA CYS A 135 3.21 21.49 16.59
C CYS A 135 3.79 20.13 16.92
N LYS A 136 5.06 20.11 17.35
CA LYS A 136 5.73 18.92 17.85
C LYS A 136 5.61 18.84 19.37
N ASP A 137 6.19 19.82 20.05
CA ASP A 137 6.12 20.03 21.49
C ASP A 137 6.12 21.55 21.75
N GLY A 138 5.30 22.04 22.69
CA GLY A 138 5.19 23.48 22.99
C GLY A 138 4.18 24.23 22.12
N ASP A 139 4.58 25.38 21.59
CA ASP A 139 3.72 26.30 20.84
C ASP A 139 3.44 25.82 19.40
N ILE A 140 2.35 26.30 18.83
CA ILE A 140 1.94 26.01 17.45
C ILE A 140 2.59 27.04 16.53
N HIS A 141 3.32 26.57 15.52
CA HIS A 141 3.95 27.44 14.53
C HIS A 141 3.18 27.40 13.21
N GLU A 142 2.78 28.58 12.73
CA GLU A 142 2.12 28.78 11.43
C GLU A 142 3.08 29.53 10.49
N PHE A 143 3.40 28.90 9.37
CA PHE A 143 4.26 29.45 8.33
C PHE A 143 3.50 29.59 7.02
N VAL A 144 3.64 30.75 6.37
CA VAL A 144 3.21 30.96 4.99
C VAL A 144 4.44 30.91 4.10
N LEU A 145 4.53 29.89 3.24
CA LEU A 145 5.73 29.56 2.48
C LEU A 145 5.50 29.62 0.97
N ARG A 146 6.57 29.91 0.24
CA ARG A 146 6.73 29.70 -1.20
C ARG A 146 8.03 28.96 -1.48
N ILE A 147 8.09 28.32 -2.64
CA ILE A 147 9.28 27.65 -3.16
C ILE A 147 9.94 28.58 -4.18
N ASP A 148 11.19 28.95 -3.96
CA ASP A 148 12.02 29.52 -5.01
C ASP A 148 12.40 28.41 -6.01
N ILE A 149 11.83 28.46 -7.20
CA ILE A 149 12.03 27.43 -8.24
C ILE A 149 13.46 27.50 -8.79
N VAL A 150 14.06 28.69 -8.89
CA VAL A 150 15.39 28.86 -9.49
C VAL A 150 16.45 28.40 -8.51
N GLU A 151 16.36 28.80 -7.25
CA GLU A 151 17.37 28.49 -6.24
C GLU A 151 17.10 27.18 -5.46
N ASN A 152 15.89 26.61 -5.58
CA ASN A 152 15.41 25.50 -4.76
C ASN A 152 15.56 25.79 -3.25
N LYS A 153 15.04 26.95 -2.81
CA LYS A 153 15.09 27.42 -1.43
C LYS A 153 13.71 27.84 -0.94
N PRO A 154 13.43 27.75 0.37
CA PRO A 154 12.17 28.20 0.91
C PRO A 154 12.15 29.73 1.02
N ILE A 155 11.03 30.33 0.64
CA ILE A 155 10.73 31.75 0.85
C ILE A 155 9.66 31.81 1.94
N VAL A 156 10.02 32.34 3.11
CA VAL A 156 9.08 32.56 4.22
C VAL A 156 8.44 33.93 4.04
N LEU A 157 7.11 33.96 3.88
CA LEU A 157 6.35 35.20 3.73
C LEU A 157 5.81 35.71 5.07
N ASP A 158 5.38 34.79 5.93
CA ASP A 158 4.83 35.11 7.25
C ASP A 158 5.15 33.96 8.23
N HIS A 159 5.34 34.29 9.50
CA HIS A 159 5.54 33.34 10.59
C HIS A 159 4.80 33.83 11.84
N LYS A 160 3.85 33.04 12.31
CA LYS A 160 3.07 33.29 13.52
C LYS A 160 3.25 32.16 14.52
N VAL A 161 3.27 32.52 15.79
CA VAL A 161 3.36 31.58 16.91
C VAL A 161 2.10 31.71 17.75
N HIS A 162 1.39 30.60 17.91
CA HIS A 162 0.16 30.51 18.70
C HIS A 162 0.40 29.65 19.93
N LYS A 163 -0.17 30.06 21.07
CA LYS A 163 -0.10 29.26 22.30
C LYS A 163 -0.92 27.98 22.14
N ASN A 164 -0.32 26.85 22.53
CA ASN A 164 -0.96 25.55 22.42
C ASN A 164 -1.79 25.20 23.67
N ASN A 165 -2.91 25.89 23.86
CA ASN A 165 -3.75 25.69 25.05
C ASN A 165 -4.44 24.31 25.08
N ASP A 166 -4.70 23.73 23.90
CA ASP A 166 -5.43 22.46 23.75
C ASP A 166 -4.51 21.23 23.70
N ASN A 167 -3.19 21.40 23.93
CA ASN A 167 -2.17 20.36 23.77
C ASN A 167 -2.27 19.62 22.42
N TRP A 168 -2.60 20.36 21.36
CA TRP A 168 -2.66 19.80 20.02
C TRP A 168 -1.26 19.45 19.53
N ARG A 169 -1.15 18.32 18.85
CA ARG A 169 0.09 17.84 18.21
C ARG A 169 -0.25 17.33 16.81
N GLY A 170 0.60 17.65 15.85
CA GLY A 170 0.44 17.21 14.47
C GLY A 170 0.83 18.28 13.46
N THR A 171 0.40 18.09 12.23
CA THR A 171 0.64 19.02 11.13
C THR A 171 -0.66 19.29 10.36
N ILE A 172 -0.82 20.52 9.89
CA ILE A 172 -1.85 20.95 8.96
C ILE A 172 -1.17 21.58 7.77
N ILE A 173 -1.50 21.09 6.58
CA ILE A 173 -1.05 21.62 5.31
C ILE A 173 -2.28 22.15 4.59
N ASP A 174 -2.26 23.44 4.26
CA ASP A 174 -3.39 24.14 3.65
C ASP A 174 -2.89 24.96 2.46
N TYR A 175 -3.34 24.59 1.26
CA TYR A 175 -2.90 25.24 0.04
C TYR A 175 -3.94 25.11 -1.07
N TYR A 176 -3.68 25.82 -2.18
CA TYR A 176 -4.56 25.88 -3.32
C TYR A 176 -3.92 25.19 -4.52
N LEU A 177 -4.73 24.47 -5.29
CA LEU A 177 -4.32 23.86 -6.55
C LEU A 177 -5.45 23.90 -7.58
N GLU A 178 -5.09 23.99 -8.85
CA GLU A 178 -6.02 23.68 -9.93
C GLU A 178 -6.18 22.16 -10.07
N ALA A 179 -7.42 21.69 -10.18
CA ALA A 179 -7.71 20.27 -10.28
C ALA A 179 -9.04 20.00 -10.97
N ASP A 180 -9.23 18.74 -11.36
CA ASP A 180 -10.49 18.18 -11.84
C ASP A 180 -10.97 17.13 -10.83
N TYR A 181 -11.93 17.52 -9.98
CA TYR A 181 -12.49 16.63 -8.98
C TYR A 181 -13.50 15.63 -9.58
N THR A 182 -14.21 16.01 -10.64
CA THR A 182 -15.30 15.20 -11.21
C THR A 182 -14.76 13.85 -11.71
N ASN A 183 -13.67 13.87 -12.46
CA ASN A 183 -13.05 12.66 -13.02
C ASN A 183 -12.16 11.92 -12.01
N SER A 184 -11.60 12.60 -11.00
CA SER A 184 -10.74 11.98 -9.98
C SER A 184 -11.50 11.43 -8.77
N LYS A 185 -12.76 11.83 -8.56
CA LYS A 185 -13.59 11.46 -7.39
C LYS A 185 -13.59 9.96 -7.10
N ALA A 186 -13.86 9.14 -8.11
CA ALA A 186 -13.95 7.69 -7.92
C ALA A 186 -12.63 7.10 -7.39
N LYS A 187 -11.50 7.56 -7.95
CA LYS A 187 -10.15 7.12 -7.57
C LYS A 187 -9.73 7.62 -6.19
N ILE A 188 -10.12 8.84 -5.82
CA ILE A 188 -9.86 9.39 -4.47
C ILE A 188 -10.64 8.58 -3.42
N VAL A 189 -11.91 8.28 -3.65
CA VAL A 189 -12.71 7.46 -2.71
C VAL A 189 -12.17 6.03 -2.63
N GLU A 190 -11.78 5.45 -3.76
CA GLU A 190 -11.11 4.14 -3.82
C GLU A 190 -9.79 4.14 -3.04
N TYR A 191 -9.01 5.22 -3.11
CA TYR A 191 -7.77 5.39 -2.35
C TYR A 191 -8.00 5.35 -0.84
N PHE A 192 -8.96 6.12 -0.32
CA PHE A 192 -9.25 6.11 1.11
C PHE A 192 -9.77 4.74 1.56
N ARG A 193 -10.64 4.11 0.76
CA ARG A 193 -11.14 2.76 1.02
C ARG A 193 -9.99 1.75 1.10
N ASN A 194 -9.06 1.77 0.14
CA ASN A 194 -7.96 0.81 0.11
C ASN A 194 -6.91 1.14 1.19
N THR A 195 -6.68 2.41 1.49
CA THR A 195 -5.80 2.84 2.59
C THR A 195 -6.33 2.36 3.94
N ALA A 196 -7.65 2.36 4.15
CA ALA A 196 -8.29 1.82 5.34
C ALA A 196 -8.10 0.28 5.49
N ILE A 197 -8.05 -0.47 4.37
CA ILE A 197 -7.71 -1.91 4.40
C ILE A 197 -6.26 -2.11 4.84
N ALA A 198 -5.32 -1.33 4.29
CA ALA A 198 -3.90 -1.47 4.58
C ALA A 198 -3.48 -0.91 5.95
N ASN A 199 -4.26 0.02 6.50
CA ASN A 199 -3.99 0.72 7.75
C ASN A 199 -5.24 0.67 8.64
N PRO A 200 -5.66 -0.53 9.11
CA PRO A 200 -6.88 -0.71 9.92
C PRO A 200 -6.85 0.02 11.27
N ASN A 201 -5.66 0.47 11.69
CA ASN A 201 -5.44 1.25 12.90
C ASN A 201 -5.62 2.77 12.69
N ALA A 202 -5.78 3.22 11.44
CA ALA A 202 -5.97 4.63 11.10
C ALA A 202 -7.46 4.98 11.04
N SER A 203 -7.80 6.18 11.51
CA SER A 203 -9.09 6.83 11.27
C SER A 203 -8.90 7.83 10.13
N LEU A 204 -9.62 7.64 9.03
CA LEU A 204 -9.49 8.47 7.83
C LEU A 204 -10.81 9.17 7.53
N THR A 205 -10.75 10.49 7.41
CA THR A 205 -11.90 11.32 7.08
C THR A 205 -11.61 12.11 5.81
N PHE A 206 -12.50 12.02 4.82
CA PHE A 206 -12.44 12.83 3.61
C PHE A 206 -13.74 13.60 3.42
N ILE A 207 -13.65 14.92 3.36
CA ILE A 207 -14.77 15.83 3.09
C ILE A 207 -14.61 16.33 1.66
N ASP A 208 -15.57 15.98 0.81
CA ASP A 208 -15.55 16.39 -0.59
C ASP A 208 -16.08 17.83 -0.80
N PRO A 209 -15.86 18.43 -2.00
CA PRO A 209 -16.33 19.79 -2.30
C PRO A 209 -17.84 19.97 -2.22
N LYS A 210 -18.61 18.89 -2.27
CA LYS A 210 -20.08 18.89 -2.14
C LYS A 210 -20.53 18.72 -0.68
N GLY A 211 -19.60 18.72 0.28
CA GLY A 211 -19.86 18.52 1.70
C GLY A 211 -20.15 17.07 2.09
N ARG A 212 -19.90 16.09 1.22
CA ARG A 212 -20.08 14.67 1.56
C ARG A 212 -18.93 14.20 2.43
N LEU A 213 -19.28 13.65 3.58
CA LEU A 213 -18.35 13.05 4.52
C LEU A 213 -18.14 11.56 4.20
N TYR A 214 -16.91 11.21 3.87
CA TYR A 214 -16.43 9.83 3.77
C TYR A 214 -15.62 9.53 5.02
N TYR A 215 -16.17 8.73 5.92
CA TYR A 215 -15.54 8.38 7.19
C TYR A 215 -15.20 6.88 7.24
N PHE A 216 -13.93 6.58 7.46
CA PHE A 216 -13.39 5.23 7.63
C PHE A 216 -12.83 5.12 9.05
N PRO A 217 -13.61 4.61 10.02
CA PRO A 217 -13.16 4.47 11.40
C PRO A 217 -12.06 3.40 11.50
N ARG A 218 -11.17 3.57 12.48
CA ARG A 218 -10.22 2.52 12.83
C ARG A 218 -10.95 1.29 13.36
N VAL A 219 -10.44 0.12 13.00
CA VAL A 219 -10.96 -1.20 13.41
C VAL A 219 -9.95 -1.98 14.26
N ALA A 220 -8.74 -1.45 14.41
CA ALA A 220 -7.70 -1.99 15.27
C ALA A 220 -7.07 -0.88 16.13
N GLU A 221 -6.70 -1.20 17.37
CA GLU A 221 -6.00 -0.27 18.28
C GLU A 221 -4.51 -0.59 18.41
N LYS A 222 -4.05 -1.63 17.72
CA LYS A 222 -2.63 -2.00 17.71
C LYS A 222 -1.85 -1.01 16.88
N VAL A 223 -0.94 -0.29 17.52
CA VAL A 223 0.03 0.58 16.85
C VAL A 223 1.09 -0.29 16.16
N PRO A 224 1.34 -0.15 14.84
CA PRO A 224 2.42 -0.83 14.14
C PRO A 224 3.77 -0.48 14.74
N GLU A 225 4.69 -1.44 14.79
CA GLU A 225 6.07 -1.13 15.19
C GLU A 225 6.72 -0.24 14.12
N PRO A 226 7.37 0.88 14.51
CA PRO A 226 8.02 1.74 13.55
C PRO A 226 9.20 0.99 12.91
N PRO A 227 9.41 1.18 11.60
CA PRO A 227 10.55 0.57 10.91
C PRO A 227 11.85 1.12 11.50
N LYS A 228 12.81 0.21 11.75
CA LYS A 228 14.13 0.56 12.27
C LYS A 228 15.08 0.85 11.12
N GLU A 229 16.04 1.73 11.34
CA GLU A 229 17.13 1.92 10.40
C GLU A 229 18.04 0.69 10.42
N ALA A 230 18.45 0.25 9.23
CA ALA A 230 19.24 -0.95 9.04
C ALA A 230 20.53 -0.62 8.30
N LEU A 231 21.58 -1.44 8.48
CA LEU A 231 22.76 -1.33 7.64
C LEU A 231 22.46 -1.86 6.22
N PRO A 232 23.17 -1.43 5.18
CA PRO A 232 23.05 -2.05 3.85
C PRO A 232 23.52 -3.51 3.87
N HIS A 233 22.92 -4.34 3.01
CA HIS A 233 23.42 -5.69 2.76
C HIS A 233 24.44 -5.68 1.62
N PRO A 234 25.57 -6.40 1.71
CA PRO A 234 26.66 -6.34 0.72
C PRO A 234 26.21 -6.55 -0.73
N VAL A 235 25.35 -7.55 -0.96
CA VAL A 235 24.87 -7.93 -2.30
C VAL A 235 24.12 -6.80 -3.03
N GLY A 236 23.53 -5.85 -2.27
CA GLY A 236 22.76 -4.74 -2.83
C GLY A 236 23.54 -3.45 -3.04
N VAL A 237 24.85 -3.45 -2.74
CA VAL A 237 25.68 -2.24 -2.80
C VAL A 237 26.40 -2.14 -4.15
N ASP A 238 26.27 -0.98 -4.77
CA ASP A 238 27.00 -0.59 -5.99
C ASP A 238 28.24 0.25 -5.63
N VAL A 239 29.02 0.60 -6.66
CA VAL A 239 30.27 1.36 -6.50
C VAL A 239 30.03 2.73 -5.87
N GLU A 240 28.95 3.42 -6.27
CA GLU A 240 28.61 4.75 -5.75
C GLU A 240 28.18 4.69 -4.28
N THR A 241 27.35 3.72 -3.91
CA THR A 241 26.98 3.47 -2.52
C THR A 241 28.21 3.11 -1.69
N MET A 242 29.13 2.30 -2.23
CA MET A 242 30.39 1.97 -1.56
C MET A 242 31.24 3.22 -1.31
N LYS A 243 31.37 4.14 -2.28
CA LYS A 243 32.06 5.43 -2.10
C LYS A 243 31.46 6.22 -0.95
N ARG A 244 30.14 6.36 -0.93
CA ARG A 244 29.43 7.09 0.14
C ARG A 244 29.68 6.49 1.52
N LEU A 245 29.64 5.16 1.62
CA LEU A 245 29.92 4.44 2.87
C LEU A 245 31.38 4.66 3.31
N ILE A 246 32.33 4.62 2.39
CA ILE A 246 33.76 4.88 2.67
C ILE A 246 33.97 6.33 3.12
N SER A 247 33.35 7.32 2.46
CA SER A 247 33.46 8.73 2.86
C SER A 247 32.89 9.00 4.25
N ALA A 248 31.80 8.32 4.62
CA ALA A 248 31.17 8.45 5.92
C ALA A 248 31.81 7.60 7.02
N THR A 249 32.66 6.63 6.69
CA THR A 249 33.18 5.68 7.68
C THR A 249 34.22 6.30 8.60
N LYS A 250 34.20 5.82 9.85
CA LYS A 250 35.23 6.07 10.87
C LYS A 250 36.23 4.92 10.98
N SER A 251 36.04 3.82 10.24
CA SER A 251 36.93 2.66 10.30
C SER A 251 38.28 2.95 9.62
N GLU A 252 39.37 2.55 10.28
CA GLU A 252 40.74 2.71 9.77
C GLU A 252 41.20 1.54 8.90
N THR A 253 40.52 0.40 8.97
CA THR A 253 40.86 -0.82 8.20
C THR A 253 39.68 -1.32 7.39
N LEU A 254 39.95 -1.93 6.23
CA LEU A 254 38.93 -2.57 5.39
C LEU A 254 38.17 -3.68 6.14
N LEU A 255 38.86 -4.44 6.99
CA LEU A 255 38.21 -5.47 7.79
C LEU A 255 37.16 -4.89 8.75
N SER A 256 37.53 -3.82 9.47
CA SER A 256 36.61 -3.11 10.37
C SER A 256 35.46 -2.46 9.59
N PHE A 257 35.78 -1.84 8.44
CA PHE A 257 34.80 -1.21 7.58
C PHE A 257 33.72 -2.19 7.11
N LEU A 258 34.13 -3.34 6.55
CA LEU A 258 33.18 -4.35 6.05
C LEU A 258 32.33 -4.95 7.16
N THR A 259 32.88 -5.09 8.38
CA THR A 259 32.15 -5.67 9.52
C THR A 259 31.17 -4.68 10.14
N SER A 260 31.52 -3.38 10.17
CA SER A 260 30.70 -2.34 10.81
C SER A 260 29.68 -1.70 9.88
N SER A 261 29.94 -1.67 8.58
CA SER A 261 29.11 -0.93 7.62
C SER A 261 28.04 -1.78 6.95
N PHE A 262 28.08 -3.11 7.11
CA PHE A 262 27.20 -4.03 6.40
C PHE A 262 26.50 -5.02 7.34
N GLN A 263 25.29 -5.41 6.98
CA GLN A 263 24.59 -6.50 7.65
C GLN A 263 25.22 -7.85 7.31
N ARG A 264 25.17 -8.77 8.28
CA ARG A 264 25.53 -10.19 8.10
C ARG A 264 26.97 -10.43 7.60
N VAL A 265 27.86 -9.46 7.78
CA VAL A 265 29.30 -9.60 7.52
C VAL A 265 30.03 -9.76 8.85
N GLY A 266 30.57 -10.94 9.09
CA GLY A 266 31.49 -11.18 10.20
C GLY A 266 32.95 -11.10 9.76
N PRO A 267 33.92 -11.12 10.70
CA PRO A 267 35.35 -11.05 10.38
C PRO A 267 35.82 -12.12 9.40
N LYS A 268 35.28 -13.34 9.49
CA LYS A 268 35.60 -14.44 8.56
C LYS A 268 35.16 -14.12 7.13
N THR A 269 33.90 -13.73 6.96
CA THR A 269 33.33 -13.36 5.66
C THR A 269 34.05 -12.15 5.06
N ALA A 270 34.37 -11.14 5.88
CA ALA A 270 35.11 -9.97 5.42
C ALA A 270 36.50 -10.33 4.90
N ARG A 271 37.24 -11.23 5.58
CA ARG A 271 38.55 -11.72 5.08
C ARG A 271 38.42 -12.45 3.76
N GLU A 272 37.47 -13.40 3.65
CA GLU A 272 37.23 -14.16 2.42
C GLU A 272 36.89 -13.23 1.23
N VAL A 273 36.10 -12.19 1.46
CA VAL A 273 35.76 -11.19 0.42
C VAL A 273 36.98 -10.35 0.02
N LEU A 274 37.81 -9.94 0.99
CA LEU A 274 39.01 -9.16 0.72
C LEU A 274 40.09 -9.98 0.00
N GLU A 275 40.24 -11.26 0.33
CA GLU A 275 41.09 -12.21 -0.39
C GLU A 275 40.65 -12.35 -1.85
N LEU A 276 39.33 -12.48 -2.10
CA LEU A 276 38.78 -12.52 -3.46
C LEU A 276 39.00 -11.22 -4.24
N ALA A 277 39.04 -10.08 -3.55
CA ALA A 277 39.31 -8.77 -4.14
C ALA A 277 40.81 -8.49 -4.33
N GLY A 278 41.70 -9.31 -3.76
CA GLY A 278 43.14 -9.05 -3.75
C GLY A 278 43.56 -7.85 -2.89
N LEU A 279 42.78 -7.54 -1.84
CA LEU A 279 43.01 -6.36 -0.99
C LEU A 279 43.51 -6.76 0.41
N ALA A 280 44.49 -6.02 0.92
CA ALA A 280 45.02 -6.22 2.26
C ALA A 280 43.98 -5.83 3.33
N HIS A 281 43.83 -6.66 4.36
CA HIS A 281 42.84 -6.44 5.42
C HIS A 281 43.05 -5.17 6.25
N THR A 282 44.30 -4.73 6.34
CA THR A 282 44.76 -3.54 7.07
C THR A 282 44.76 -2.28 6.21
N ALA A 283 44.45 -2.39 4.91
CA ALA A 283 44.40 -1.21 4.05
C ALA A 283 43.34 -0.23 4.53
N ASN A 284 43.61 1.07 4.36
CA ASN A 284 42.71 2.13 4.73
C ASN A 284 41.57 2.24 3.70
N PRO A 285 40.28 2.14 4.11
CA PRO A 285 39.16 2.27 3.19
C PRO A 285 39.18 3.57 2.37
N LYS A 286 39.66 4.68 2.95
CA LYS A 286 39.65 6.01 2.33
C LYS A 286 40.72 6.20 1.24
N GLU A 287 41.71 5.31 1.19
CA GLU A 287 42.83 5.39 0.23
C GLU A 287 42.62 4.46 -0.98
N LEU A 288 41.48 3.76 -1.05
CA LEU A 288 41.15 2.90 -2.18
C LEU A 288 41.03 3.70 -3.49
N ASN A 289 41.76 3.24 -4.51
CA ASN A 289 41.60 3.78 -5.87
C ASN A 289 40.34 3.23 -6.56
N HIS A 290 40.02 3.75 -7.75
CA HIS A 290 38.80 3.38 -8.47
C HIS A 290 38.76 1.89 -8.86
N ASP A 291 39.90 1.32 -9.26
CA ASP A 291 40.00 -0.08 -9.70
C ASP A 291 39.86 -1.04 -8.53
N GLN A 292 40.51 -0.74 -7.41
CA GLN A 292 40.42 -1.50 -6.16
C GLN A 292 39.00 -1.49 -5.60
N LEU A 293 38.32 -0.33 -5.67
CA LEU A 293 36.93 -0.22 -5.27
C LEU A 293 36.01 -1.08 -6.14
N THR A 294 36.24 -1.08 -7.45
CA THR A 294 35.48 -1.89 -8.40
C THR A 294 35.73 -3.38 -8.14
N ALA A 295 36.98 -3.78 -7.93
CA ALA A 295 37.37 -5.14 -7.57
C ALA A 295 36.69 -5.62 -6.27
N LEU A 296 36.60 -4.75 -5.25
CA LEU A 296 35.89 -5.06 -4.01
C LEU A 296 34.39 -5.32 -4.24
N VAL A 297 33.71 -4.46 -5.01
CA VAL A 297 32.29 -4.62 -5.32
C VAL A 297 32.03 -5.87 -6.16
N GLU A 298 32.91 -6.17 -7.12
CA GLU A 298 32.83 -7.43 -7.88
C GLU A 298 33.05 -8.65 -7.00
N ALA A 299 34.02 -8.63 -6.10
CA ALA A 299 34.28 -9.71 -5.15
C ALA A 299 33.05 -9.97 -4.28
N ILE A 300 32.39 -8.92 -3.80
CA ILE A 300 31.11 -9.02 -3.07
C ILE A 300 30.04 -9.69 -3.93
N LYS A 301 29.87 -9.29 -5.20
CA LYS A 301 28.87 -9.91 -6.09
C LYS A 301 29.18 -11.38 -6.40
N ARG A 302 30.45 -11.75 -6.50
CA ARG A 302 30.91 -13.13 -6.72
C ARG A 302 30.77 -14.00 -5.47
N TYR A 303 30.81 -13.40 -4.27
CA TYR A 303 30.68 -14.11 -3.01
C TYR A 303 29.23 -14.54 -2.75
N LYS A 304 28.89 -15.80 -3.10
CA LYS A 304 27.53 -16.36 -2.97
C LYS A 304 27.18 -16.86 -1.57
N LYS A 305 28.08 -16.78 -0.59
CA LYS A 305 27.91 -17.36 0.75
C LYS A 305 27.36 -16.37 1.79
N PHE A 306 26.90 -15.19 1.37
CA PHE A 306 26.23 -14.27 2.29
C PHE A 306 24.95 -14.89 2.86
N ARG A 307 24.71 -14.65 4.14
CA ARG A 307 23.43 -14.99 4.76
C ARG A 307 22.35 -14.03 4.25
N ALA A 308 21.09 -14.44 4.30
CA ALA A 308 19.98 -13.55 3.94
C ALA A 308 19.98 -12.28 4.83
N PRO A 309 19.58 -11.12 4.27
CA PRO A 309 19.44 -9.87 5.01
C PRO A 309 18.52 -10.03 6.22
N ASP A 310 18.72 -9.20 7.26
CA ASP A 310 17.85 -9.20 8.43
C ASP A 310 16.47 -8.63 8.08
N PRO A 311 15.36 -9.35 8.32
CA PRO A 311 14.01 -8.84 8.10
C PRO A 311 13.47 -7.96 9.22
N THR A 312 14.12 -7.91 10.38
CA THR A 312 13.69 -7.13 11.56
C THR A 312 13.39 -5.65 11.29
N PRO A 313 14.08 -4.95 10.35
CA PRO A 313 13.76 -3.58 9.99
C PRO A 313 12.41 -3.39 9.28
N LEU A 314 11.81 -4.47 8.76
CA LEU A 314 10.54 -4.41 8.05
C LEU A 314 9.37 -4.36 9.03
N SER A 315 8.39 -3.52 8.71
CA SER A 315 7.10 -3.38 9.37
C SER A 315 6.00 -3.80 8.37
N PRO A 316 5.68 -5.11 8.27
CA PRO A 316 4.55 -5.57 7.45
C PRO A 316 3.21 -5.10 8.04
N ILE A 317 2.09 -5.31 7.32
CA ILE A 317 0.76 -5.05 7.90
C ILE A 317 0.49 -6.08 8.99
N GLY A 318 0.86 -7.33 8.74
CA GLY A 318 0.63 -8.45 9.63
C GLY A 318 -0.70 -9.14 9.32
N LYS A 319 -0.72 -10.46 9.50
CA LYS A 319 -1.89 -11.31 9.23
C LYS A 319 -3.18 -10.80 9.88
N ASP A 320 -3.17 -10.50 11.18
CA ASP A 320 -4.38 -10.13 11.94
C ASP A 320 -4.94 -8.77 11.53
N LEU A 321 -4.05 -7.79 11.31
CA LEU A 321 -4.44 -6.44 10.90
C LEU A 321 -4.99 -6.46 9.46
N LEU A 322 -4.31 -7.16 8.55
CA LEU A 322 -4.79 -7.30 7.17
C LEU A 322 -6.15 -8.01 7.13
N GLU A 323 -6.35 -9.04 7.96
CA GLU A 323 -7.65 -9.70 8.10
C GLU A 323 -8.74 -8.75 8.58
N ALA A 324 -8.48 -7.97 9.63
CA ALA A 324 -9.42 -7.00 10.18
C ALA A 324 -9.81 -5.93 9.15
N GLY A 325 -8.83 -5.37 8.43
CA GLY A 325 -9.06 -4.36 7.39
C GLY A 325 -9.92 -4.89 6.23
N ILE A 326 -9.64 -6.12 5.77
CA ILE A 326 -10.42 -6.76 4.69
C ILE A 326 -11.86 -7.04 5.15
N ARG A 327 -12.06 -7.55 6.37
CA ARG A 327 -13.41 -7.84 6.90
C ARG A 327 -14.26 -6.58 7.03
N ALA A 328 -13.67 -5.50 7.51
CA ALA A 328 -14.37 -4.23 7.71
C ALA A 328 -14.90 -3.64 6.39
N ILE A 329 -14.09 -3.71 5.32
CA ILE A 329 -14.40 -3.04 4.06
C ILE A 329 -15.14 -3.94 3.06
N LEU A 330 -14.67 -5.18 2.87
CA LEU A 330 -15.22 -6.09 1.84
C LEU A 330 -16.33 -7.02 2.36
N MET A 331 -16.43 -7.22 3.68
CA MET A 331 -17.41 -8.10 4.33
C MET A 331 -17.58 -9.47 3.63
N PRO A 332 -16.50 -10.25 3.44
CA PRO A 332 -16.57 -11.52 2.74
C PRO A 332 -17.12 -12.65 3.64
N GLU A 333 -17.66 -13.70 3.02
CA GLU A 333 -18.07 -14.93 3.71
C GLU A 333 -16.85 -15.80 4.06
N PHE A 334 -15.89 -15.87 3.15
CA PHE A 334 -14.64 -16.59 3.32
C PHE A 334 -13.47 -15.62 3.20
N LEU A 335 -12.52 -15.74 4.13
CA LEU A 335 -11.27 -14.99 4.11
C LEU A 335 -10.15 -15.88 4.63
N TYR A 336 -9.04 -15.92 3.90
CA TYR A 336 -7.82 -16.56 4.35
C TYR A 336 -6.62 -15.67 4.03
N VAL A 337 -5.76 -15.44 5.03
CA VAL A 337 -4.59 -14.56 4.94
C VAL A 337 -3.32 -15.36 5.23
N VAL A 338 -2.31 -15.18 4.39
CA VAL A 338 -0.97 -15.78 4.51
C VAL A 338 0.07 -14.67 4.55
N GLN A 339 0.95 -14.73 5.54
CA GLN A 339 2.18 -13.96 5.59
C GLN A 339 3.35 -14.91 5.35
N ARG A 340 4.10 -14.68 4.28
CA ARG A 340 5.25 -15.52 3.91
C ARG A 340 6.45 -15.20 4.78
N PRO A 341 7.37 -16.16 4.99
CA PRO A 341 8.65 -15.87 5.60
C PRO A 341 9.42 -14.86 4.73
N PRO A 342 10.26 -14.00 5.36
CA PRO A 342 11.02 -13.00 4.63
C PRO A 342 11.98 -13.64 3.63
N GLN A 343 12.06 -13.04 2.45
CA GLN A 343 12.99 -13.38 1.37
C GLN A 343 13.83 -12.15 1.02
N SER A 344 14.74 -12.28 0.04
CA SER A 344 15.54 -11.15 -0.41
C SER A 344 15.71 -11.12 -1.92
N TYR A 345 15.71 -9.93 -2.51
CA TYR A 345 16.15 -9.69 -3.90
C TYR A 345 17.20 -8.58 -3.89
N SER A 346 18.25 -8.71 -4.70
CA SER A 346 19.29 -7.67 -4.85
C SER A 346 19.79 -7.07 -3.51
N GLY A 347 19.91 -7.89 -2.45
CA GLY A 347 20.33 -7.45 -1.12
C GLY A 347 19.27 -6.76 -0.25
N PHE A 348 18.04 -6.59 -0.71
CA PHE A 348 16.93 -6.03 0.07
C PHE A 348 16.04 -7.14 0.62
N PRO A 349 15.75 -7.17 1.94
CA PRO A 349 14.74 -8.07 2.48
C PRO A 349 13.36 -7.63 2.02
N PHE A 350 12.47 -8.60 1.84
CA PHE A 350 11.06 -8.35 1.57
C PHE A 350 10.17 -9.43 2.17
N ILE A 351 8.92 -9.04 2.47
CA ILE A 351 7.85 -9.92 2.94
C ILE A 351 6.67 -9.78 2.00
N VAL A 352 6.03 -10.90 1.69
CA VAL A 352 4.81 -10.95 0.89
C VAL A 352 3.67 -11.42 1.78
N GLU A 353 2.58 -10.66 1.77
CA GLU A 353 1.32 -11.00 2.42
C GLU A 353 0.24 -11.10 1.36
N VAL A 354 -0.54 -12.17 1.40
CA VAL A 354 -1.62 -12.41 0.44
C VAL A 354 -2.87 -12.81 1.20
N ALA A 355 -4.01 -12.29 0.76
CA ALA A 355 -5.31 -12.75 1.22
C ALA A 355 -6.22 -13.06 0.03
N ILE A 356 -7.07 -14.07 0.22
CA ILE A 356 -8.16 -14.37 -0.69
C ILE A 356 -9.48 -14.20 0.06
N ALA A 357 -10.36 -13.38 -0.48
CA ALA A 357 -11.69 -13.12 0.03
C ALA A 357 -12.74 -13.57 -0.99
N TYR A 358 -13.80 -14.24 -0.52
CA TYR A 358 -14.86 -14.77 -1.40
C TYR A 358 -16.26 -14.56 -0.80
N GLY A 359 -17.21 -14.18 -1.65
CA GLY A 359 -18.64 -14.04 -1.30
C GLY A 359 -18.98 -12.75 -0.53
N GLY A 360 -20.12 -12.75 0.15
CA GLY A 360 -20.57 -11.60 0.95
C GLY A 360 -20.94 -10.39 0.08
N LYS A 361 -20.39 -9.22 0.37
CA LYS A 361 -20.64 -7.98 -0.40
C LYS A 361 -19.74 -7.82 -1.63
N ILE A 362 -18.90 -8.80 -1.92
CA ILE A 362 -18.03 -8.77 -3.10
C ILE A 362 -18.89 -8.98 -4.36
N PRO A 363 -18.88 -8.06 -5.33
CA PRO A 363 -19.67 -8.23 -6.54
C PRO A 363 -19.09 -9.36 -7.40
N PRO A 364 -19.94 -10.25 -7.95
CA PRO A 364 -19.49 -11.29 -8.87
C PRO A 364 -18.98 -10.67 -10.16
N SER A 365 -17.80 -11.09 -10.61
CA SER A 365 -17.19 -10.62 -11.85
C SER A 365 -16.51 -11.78 -12.59
N GLU A 366 -16.38 -11.65 -13.91
CA GLU A 366 -15.54 -12.54 -14.73
C GLU A 366 -14.05 -12.31 -14.47
N ASN A 367 -13.68 -11.06 -14.21
CA ASN A 367 -12.31 -10.70 -13.87
C ASN A 367 -12.14 -10.71 -12.36
N ILE A 368 -11.04 -11.31 -11.91
CA ILE A 368 -10.70 -11.34 -10.49
C ILE A 368 -10.29 -9.95 -10.05
N GLN A 369 -10.92 -9.45 -8.98
CA GLN A 369 -10.60 -8.14 -8.42
C GLN A 369 -9.30 -8.21 -7.62
N ILE A 370 -8.34 -7.33 -7.92
CA ILE A 370 -7.02 -7.33 -7.30
C ILE A 370 -6.81 -6.05 -6.49
N TYR A 371 -6.49 -6.18 -5.21
CA TYR A 371 -6.07 -5.08 -4.34
C TYR A 371 -4.57 -5.20 -4.09
N ARG A 372 -3.80 -4.25 -4.64
CA ARG A 372 -2.35 -4.25 -4.58
C ARG A 372 -1.86 -3.23 -3.56
N PHE A 373 -0.97 -3.66 -2.68
CA PHE A 373 -0.35 -2.83 -1.67
C PHE A 373 1.18 -2.97 -1.71
N ALA A 374 1.88 -1.84 -1.56
CA ALA A 374 3.34 -1.82 -1.39
C ALA A 374 3.68 -0.92 -0.20
N ASN A 375 4.44 -1.42 0.79
CA ASN A 375 4.79 -0.69 2.00
C ASN A 375 3.58 0.02 2.65
N LYS A 376 2.44 -0.68 2.80
CA LYS A 376 1.17 -0.14 3.35
C LYS A 376 0.48 0.95 2.51
N ILE A 377 0.87 1.12 1.24
CA ILE A 377 0.26 2.05 0.28
C ILE A 377 -0.54 1.28 -0.78
N PRO A 378 -1.77 1.70 -1.11
CA PRO A 378 -2.51 1.13 -2.24
C PRO A 378 -1.97 1.55 -3.62
N LEU A 379 -1.92 0.60 -4.54
CA LEU A 379 -1.55 0.83 -5.95
C LEU A 379 -2.80 0.77 -6.83
N LEU A 380 -3.31 1.93 -7.26
CA LEU A 380 -4.59 2.03 -8.00
C LEU A 380 -4.47 2.10 -9.53
N TYR A 381 -3.32 2.52 -10.03
CA TYR A 381 -3.05 2.72 -11.47
C TYR A 381 -2.12 1.63 -12.00
N ASP A 382 -2.02 1.52 -13.33
CA ASP A 382 -1.11 0.62 -14.04
C ASP A 382 -1.19 -0.87 -13.61
N GLU A 383 -2.40 -1.36 -13.30
CA GLU A 383 -2.61 -2.73 -12.82
C GLU A 383 -2.02 -3.78 -13.75
N ARG A 384 -2.25 -3.68 -15.06
CA ARG A 384 -1.75 -4.63 -16.06
C ARG A 384 -0.23 -4.68 -16.17
N ALA A 385 0.45 -3.60 -15.78
CA ALA A 385 1.91 -3.54 -15.78
C ALA A 385 2.50 -4.13 -14.50
N ASP A 386 1.70 -4.51 -13.51
CA ASP A 386 2.18 -4.99 -12.22
C ASP A 386 2.46 -6.49 -12.21
N VAL A 387 3.52 -6.90 -11.52
CA VAL A 387 3.87 -8.32 -11.31
C VAL A 387 2.72 -9.13 -10.68
N VAL A 388 1.90 -8.51 -9.82
CA VAL A 388 0.74 -9.17 -9.20
C VAL A 388 -0.30 -9.53 -10.24
N TRP A 389 -0.59 -8.63 -11.19
CA TRP A 389 -1.57 -8.89 -12.24
C TRP A 389 -1.11 -10.06 -13.13
N LYS A 390 0.17 -10.06 -13.51
CA LYS A 390 0.81 -11.15 -14.24
C LYS A 390 0.67 -12.48 -13.49
N VAL A 391 0.94 -12.49 -12.18
CA VAL A 391 0.82 -13.72 -11.37
C VAL A 391 -0.62 -14.21 -11.29
N VAL A 392 -1.57 -13.33 -10.92
CA VAL A 392 -2.98 -13.70 -10.72
C VAL A 392 -3.65 -14.14 -12.02
N SER A 393 -3.31 -13.49 -13.14
CA SER A 393 -3.96 -13.72 -14.43
C SER A 393 -3.28 -14.81 -15.26
N GLU A 394 -1.94 -14.87 -15.27
CA GLU A 394 -1.20 -15.76 -16.19
C GLU A 394 -0.61 -17.00 -15.49
N ARG A 395 -0.31 -16.94 -14.19
CA ARG A 395 0.41 -18.01 -13.47
C ARG A 395 -0.49 -18.90 -12.60
N ILE A 396 -1.71 -18.45 -12.31
CA ILE A 396 -2.67 -19.15 -11.46
C ILE A 396 -3.87 -19.57 -12.32
N ASP A 397 -4.06 -20.88 -12.47
CA ASP A 397 -5.26 -21.44 -13.09
C ASP A 397 -6.33 -21.68 -12.01
N TRP A 398 -7.32 -20.79 -11.99
CA TRP A 398 -8.40 -20.76 -11.01
C TRP A 398 -9.39 -21.93 -11.13
N ASN A 399 -9.46 -22.58 -12.31
CA ASN A 399 -10.30 -23.76 -12.51
C ASN A 399 -9.82 -24.93 -11.63
N ASN A 400 -8.51 -25.06 -11.43
CA ASN A 400 -7.92 -26.09 -10.55
C ASN A 400 -8.34 -25.94 -9.08
N TYR A 401 -8.85 -24.76 -8.70
CA TYR A 401 -9.33 -24.43 -7.36
C TYR A 401 -10.86 -24.39 -7.25
N ASN A 402 -11.58 -24.91 -8.26
CA ASN A 402 -13.04 -24.93 -8.34
C ASN A 402 -13.69 -23.53 -8.30
N VAL A 403 -12.97 -22.49 -8.70
CA VAL A 403 -13.52 -21.14 -8.79
C VAL A 403 -14.38 -21.03 -10.06
N PRO A 404 -15.65 -20.60 -9.96
CA PRO A 404 -16.50 -20.42 -11.14
C PRO A 404 -15.99 -19.27 -12.02
N LYS A 405 -16.34 -19.28 -13.31
CA LYS A 405 -15.94 -18.21 -14.26
C LYS A 405 -16.38 -16.82 -13.79
N VAL A 406 -17.62 -16.71 -13.34
CA VAL A 406 -18.12 -15.50 -12.67
C VAL A 406 -18.05 -15.77 -11.17
N ALA A 407 -17.14 -15.12 -10.47
CA ALA A 407 -16.90 -15.35 -9.05
C ALA A 407 -16.89 -14.04 -8.26
N PRO A 408 -17.50 -14.01 -7.06
CA PRO A 408 -17.30 -12.93 -6.09
C PRO A 408 -15.95 -13.13 -5.39
N LEU A 409 -14.85 -13.06 -6.14
CA LEU A 409 -13.49 -13.36 -5.68
C LEU A 409 -12.62 -12.10 -5.70
N VAL A 410 -11.94 -11.86 -4.59
CA VAL A 410 -10.95 -10.80 -4.45
C VAL A 410 -9.62 -11.40 -4.00
N VAL A 411 -8.53 -10.96 -4.65
CA VAL A 411 -7.16 -11.23 -4.24
C VAL A 411 -6.53 -9.95 -3.71
N VAL A 412 -6.07 -9.99 -2.47
CA VAL A 412 -5.35 -8.88 -1.85
C VAL A 412 -3.88 -9.27 -1.71
N THR A 413 -2.97 -8.40 -2.15
CA THR A 413 -1.53 -8.64 -2.04
C THR A 413 -0.85 -7.44 -1.42
N HIS A 414 0.08 -7.67 -0.50
CA HIS A 414 0.95 -6.65 0.07
C HIS A 414 2.41 -7.08 -0.02
N ILE A 415 3.25 -6.19 -0.55
CA ILE A 415 4.70 -6.38 -0.63
C ILE A 415 5.38 -5.32 0.23
N CYS A 416 6.17 -5.79 1.19
CA CYS A 416 6.87 -4.96 2.16
C CYS A 416 8.37 -5.09 1.96
N SER A 417 9.10 -3.99 1.74
CA SER A 417 10.56 -4.00 1.56
C SER A 417 11.17 -2.62 1.87
N LEU A 418 12.47 -2.61 2.16
CA LEU A 418 13.23 -1.35 2.29
C LEU A 418 13.24 -0.53 0.99
N LYS A 419 13.18 -1.17 -0.18
CA LYS A 419 13.25 -0.50 -1.48
C LYS A 419 12.41 -1.20 -2.55
N ILE A 420 11.09 -0.98 -2.56
CA ILE A 420 10.21 -1.58 -3.56
C ILE A 420 10.68 -1.26 -5.00
N PRO A 421 10.82 -2.27 -5.88
CA PRO A 421 11.29 -2.05 -7.25
C PRO A 421 10.13 -1.55 -8.12
N TYR A 422 9.77 -0.28 -8.01
CA TYR A 422 8.73 0.32 -8.87
C TYR A 422 9.18 0.43 -10.33
N LYS A 423 8.26 0.26 -11.28
CA LYS A 423 8.49 0.50 -12.72
C LYS A 423 8.57 1.99 -13.06
N THR A 424 7.82 2.82 -12.35
CA THR A 424 7.69 4.27 -12.57
C THR A 424 7.98 5.05 -11.29
N VAL A 425 8.37 6.32 -11.43
CA VAL A 425 8.60 7.24 -10.29
C VAL A 425 7.31 7.50 -9.50
N GLY A 426 6.15 7.44 -10.16
CA GLY A 426 4.82 7.62 -9.56
C GLY A 426 4.37 6.50 -8.60
N LYS A 427 5.17 5.43 -8.45
CA LYS A 427 4.93 4.27 -7.57
C LYS A 427 3.59 3.56 -7.83
N GLU A 428 3.32 3.18 -9.07
CA GLU A 428 2.00 2.61 -9.43
C GLU A 428 2.03 1.12 -9.75
N ALA A 429 3.18 0.61 -10.20
CA ALA A 429 3.36 -0.80 -10.52
C ALA A 429 4.72 -1.31 -10.04
N ILE A 430 4.73 -2.54 -9.52
CA ILE A 430 5.93 -3.24 -9.08
C ILE A 430 6.54 -3.99 -10.27
N ALA A 431 7.87 -3.90 -10.40
CA ALA A 431 8.64 -4.54 -11.47
C ALA A 431 8.71 -6.05 -11.32
N ASP A 432 8.85 -6.73 -12.47
CA ASP A 432 8.89 -8.19 -12.57
C ASP A 432 10.25 -8.72 -12.09
N ARG A 433 10.40 -8.90 -10.77
CA ARG A 433 11.56 -9.56 -10.16
C ARG A 433 11.25 -11.04 -9.95
N PRO A 434 12.09 -11.98 -10.43
CA PRO A 434 11.84 -13.42 -10.31
C PRO A 434 11.60 -13.91 -8.88
N GLU A 435 12.32 -13.34 -7.91
CA GLU A 435 12.21 -13.68 -6.49
C GLU A 435 10.85 -13.27 -5.93
N ILE A 436 10.36 -12.09 -6.30
CA ILE A 436 9.05 -11.57 -5.89
C ILE A 436 7.92 -12.37 -6.57
N GLU A 437 8.03 -12.61 -7.89
CA GLU A 437 7.07 -13.41 -8.66
C GLU A 437 6.91 -14.81 -8.05
N ARG A 438 8.03 -15.47 -7.71
CA ARG A 438 8.02 -16.81 -7.11
C ARG A 438 7.30 -16.85 -5.75
N GLU A 439 7.58 -15.91 -4.85
CA GLU A 439 6.91 -15.87 -3.55
C GLU A 439 5.43 -15.52 -3.65
N LEU A 440 5.04 -14.61 -4.55
CA LEU A 440 3.64 -14.32 -4.84
C LEU A 440 2.88 -15.57 -5.31
N ILE A 441 3.46 -16.33 -6.25
CA ILE A 441 2.86 -17.58 -6.73
C ILE A 441 2.63 -18.56 -5.57
N ILE A 442 3.63 -18.75 -4.71
CA ILE A 442 3.53 -19.68 -3.59
C ILE A 442 2.44 -19.22 -2.61
N ALA A 443 2.42 -17.94 -2.25
CA ALA A 443 1.44 -17.36 -1.32
C ALA A 443 0.00 -17.44 -1.84
N ILE A 444 -0.23 -17.11 -3.13
CA ILE A 444 -1.56 -17.19 -3.75
C ILE A 444 -2.03 -18.64 -3.84
N ARG A 445 -1.16 -19.58 -4.24
CA ARG A 445 -1.50 -21.01 -4.27
C ARG A 445 -1.87 -21.55 -2.90
N GLU A 446 -1.19 -21.08 -1.85
CA GLU A 446 -1.52 -21.45 -0.48
C GLU A 446 -2.94 -21.02 -0.11
N CYS A 447 -3.29 -19.76 -0.37
CA CYS A 447 -4.65 -19.26 -0.13
C CYS A 447 -5.70 -19.95 -1.01
N ALA A 448 -5.39 -20.21 -2.28
CA ALA A 448 -6.30 -20.83 -3.23
C ALA A 448 -6.63 -22.28 -2.85
N ARG A 449 -5.70 -23.02 -2.21
CA ARG A 449 -5.99 -24.35 -1.66
C ARG A 449 -7.02 -24.31 -0.53
N GLU A 450 -6.95 -23.30 0.34
CA GLU A 450 -7.96 -23.13 1.40
C GLU A 450 -9.32 -22.71 0.82
N LEU A 451 -9.31 -21.82 -0.18
CA LEU A 451 -10.53 -21.46 -0.92
C LEU A 451 -11.18 -22.70 -1.53
N LYS A 452 -10.41 -23.58 -2.19
CA LYS A 452 -10.92 -24.82 -2.77
C LYS A 452 -11.63 -25.69 -1.72
N ARG A 453 -11.05 -25.82 -0.51
CA ARG A 453 -11.69 -26.57 0.59
C ARG A 453 -12.99 -25.94 1.04
N TYR A 454 -13.07 -24.61 1.06
CA TYR A 454 -14.31 -23.88 1.35
C TYR A 454 -15.36 -24.13 0.26
N LEU A 455 -15.02 -23.96 -1.02
CA LEU A 455 -15.94 -24.15 -2.14
C LEU A 455 -16.49 -25.57 -2.22
N ILE A 456 -15.66 -26.60 -1.98
CA ILE A 456 -16.12 -27.99 -1.91
C ILE A 456 -17.16 -28.19 -0.79
N LYS A 457 -16.99 -27.53 0.37
CA LYS A 457 -17.96 -27.60 1.47
C LYS A 457 -19.27 -26.90 1.09
N VAL A 458 -19.18 -25.75 0.43
CA VAL A 458 -20.35 -25.00 -0.07
C VAL A 458 -21.11 -25.85 -1.08
N GLU A 459 -20.42 -26.41 -2.07
CA GLU A 459 -21.04 -27.27 -3.10
C GLU A 459 -21.74 -28.48 -2.49
N LYS A 460 -21.09 -29.19 -1.56
CA LYS A 460 -21.69 -30.32 -0.84
C LYS A 460 -22.96 -29.92 -0.07
N ARG A 461 -22.95 -28.74 0.59
CA ARG A 461 -24.12 -28.19 1.29
C ARG A 461 -25.24 -27.89 0.31
N THR A 462 -24.94 -27.23 -0.80
CA THR A 462 -25.92 -26.88 -1.84
C THR A 462 -26.56 -28.12 -2.45
N VAL A 463 -25.77 -29.17 -2.75
CA VAL A 463 -26.29 -30.45 -3.27
C VAL A 463 -27.17 -31.14 -2.23
N ALA A 464 -26.77 -31.16 -0.95
CA ALA A 464 -27.59 -31.73 0.12
C ALA A 464 -28.92 -30.99 0.28
N ILE A 465 -28.90 -29.65 0.26
CA ILE A 465 -30.12 -28.83 0.33
C ILE A 465 -31.04 -29.09 -0.86
N LYS A 466 -30.51 -29.13 -2.09
CA LYS A 466 -31.30 -29.46 -3.30
C LYS A 466 -31.92 -30.85 -3.22
N ARG A 467 -31.19 -31.83 -2.69
CA ARG A 467 -31.71 -33.19 -2.51
C ARG A 467 -32.84 -33.21 -1.47
N LEU A 468 -32.68 -32.50 -0.35
CA LEU A 468 -33.71 -32.39 0.69
C LEU A 468 -34.95 -31.64 0.18
N SER A 469 -34.80 -30.60 -0.64
CA SER A 469 -35.94 -29.88 -1.22
C SER A 469 -36.74 -30.74 -2.19
N ILE A 470 -36.07 -31.55 -3.02
CA ILE A 470 -36.72 -32.55 -3.88
C ILE A 470 -37.53 -33.53 -3.02
N TYR A 471 -36.96 -34.06 -1.95
CA TYR A 471 -37.70 -34.96 -1.06
C TYR A 471 -38.91 -34.28 -0.41
N ALA A 472 -38.75 -33.06 0.11
CA ALA A 472 -39.85 -32.31 0.68
C ALA A 472 -40.99 -32.05 -0.33
N LYS A 473 -40.68 -31.84 -1.62
CA LYS A 473 -41.67 -31.62 -2.68
C LYS A 473 -42.38 -32.90 -3.15
N TYR A 474 -41.64 -33.99 -3.35
CA TYR A 474 -42.17 -35.21 -3.97
C TYR A 474 -42.70 -36.24 -2.97
N LEU A 475 -42.13 -36.35 -1.78
CA LEU A 475 -42.55 -37.35 -0.78
C LEU A 475 -44.03 -37.21 -0.38
N PRO A 476 -44.57 -35.99 -0.14
CA PRO A 476 -46.01 -35.82 0.11
C PRO A 476 -46.88 -36.19 -1.10
N LYS A 477 -46.42 -35.90 -2.32
CA LYS A 477 -47.14 -36.23 -3.56
C LYS A 477 -47.21 -37.74 -3.78
N ILE A 478 -46.09 -38.44 -3.55
CA ILE A 478 -46.05 -39.91 -3.60
C ILE A 478 -46.99 -40.50 -2.55
N ALA A 479 -46.96 -40.01 -1.31
CA ALA A 479 -47.86 -40.46 -0.26
C ALA A 479 -49.35 -40.27 -0.62
N LYS A 480 -49.69 -39.14 -1.25
CA LYS A 480 -51.04 -38.85 -1.75
C LYS A 480 -51.45 -39.81 -2.87
N PHE A 481 -50.66 -39.91 -3.95
CA PHE A 481 -50.99 -40.76 -5.09
C PHE A 481 -51.04 -42.25 -4.71
N SER A 482 -50.14 -42.70 -3.83
CA SER A 482 -50.17 -44.08 -3.33
C SER A 482 -51.39 -44.36 -2.47
N ALA A 483 -51.92 -43.38 -1.73
CA ALA A 483 -53.15 -43.54 -0.95
C ALA A 483 -54.39 -43.56 -1.87
N GLU A 484 -54.43 -42.71 -2.89
CA GLU A 484 -55.47 -42.70 -3.93
C GLU A 484 -55.55 -44.04 -4.68
N LEU A 485 -54.40 -44.64 -5.02
CA LEU A 485 -54.36 -45.90 -5.78
C LEU A 485 -54.93 -47.12 -5.03
N ILE A 486 -55.03 -47.04 -3.70
CA ILE A 486 -55.57 -48.10 -2.84
C ILE A 486 -56.88 -47.66 -2.13
N ASP A 487 -57.53 -46.60 -2.63
CA ASP A 487 -58.76 -46.00 -2.08
C ASP A 487 -58.69 -45.64 -0.58
N ARG A 488 -57.50 -45.28 -0.09
CA ARG A 488 -57.31 -44.83 1.28
C ARG A 488 -57.54 -43.32 1.39
N LYS A 489 -58.51 -42.91 2.20
CA LYS A 489 -58.90 -41.49 2.38
C LYS A 489 -57.80 -40.58 2.95
N GLU A 490 -56.91 -41.11 3.77
CA GLU A 490 -55.84 -40.34 4.40
C GLU A 490 -54.45 -40.85 3.97
N PRO A 491 -53.61 -39.97 3.39
CA PRO A 491 -52.26 -40.35 3.03
C PRO A 491 -51.39 -40.60 4.26
N PRO A 492 -50.38 -41.49 4.17
CA PRO A 492 -49.45 -41.71 5.27
C PRO A 492 -48.69 -40.43 5.62
N ASP A 493 -48.57 -40.15 6.92
CA ASP A 493 -47.88 -38.96 7.42
C ASP A 493 -46.37 -39.04 7.16
N VAL A 494 -45.91 -38.27 6.17
CA VAL A 494 -44.51 -38.17 5.78
C VAL A 494 -43.70 -37.21 6.63
N THR A 495 -44.33 -36.43 7.53
CA THR A 495 -43.63 -35.37 8.29
C THR A 495 -42.55 -35.92 9.21
N LYS A 496 -42.77 -37.12 9.80
CA LYS A 496 -41.78 -37.80 10.64
C LYS A 496 -40.54 -38.22 9.85
N LEU A 497 -40.72 -38.65 8.59
CA LEU A 497 -39.65 -39.02 7.67
C LEU A 497 -38.85 -37.80 7.23
N LEU A 498 -39.53 -36.72 6.86
CA LEU A 498 -38.90 -35.45 6.48
C LEU A 498 -38.08 -34.85 7.63
N LYS A 499 -38.61 -34.88 8.87
CA LYS A 499 -37.87 -34.47 10.07
C LYS A 499 -36.64 -35.35 10.31
N LYS A 500 -36.74 -36.67 10.17
CA LYS A 500 -35.62 -37.61 10.32
C LYS A 500 -34.53 -37.41 9.26
N MET A 501 -34.89 -36.92 8.07
CA MET A 501 -33.97 -36.58 6.99
C MET A 501 -33.34 -35.18 7.14
N GLY A 502 -33.71 -34.43 8.18
CA GLY A 502 -33.13 -33.10 8.47
C GLY A 502 -33.79 -31.95 7.71
N VAL A 503 -35.02 -32.12 7.21
CA VAL A 503 -35.79 -31.03 6.62
C VAL A 503 -36.28 -30.11 7.74
N THR A 504 -35.75 -28.90 7.81
CA THR A 504 -36.17 -27.88 8.78
C THR A 504 -37.46 -27.16 8.33
N PRO A 505 -38.22 -26.54 9.25
CA PRO A 505 -39.39 -25.72 8.92
C PRO A 505 -39.10 -24.64 7.87
N ASP A 506 -37.93 -23.98 7.96
CA ASP A 506 -37.50 -22.93 7.03
C ASP A 506 -37.38 -23.42 5.58
N ILE A 507 -36.93 -24.67 5.39
CA ILE A 507 -36.84 -25.29 4.05
C ILE A 507 -38.25 -25.55 3.51
N MET A 508 -39.18 -25.99 4.37
CA MET A 508 -40.57 -26.19 3.97
C MET A 508 -41.30 -24.88 3.64
N GLU A 509 -40.98 -23.79 4.35
CA GLU A 509 -41.56 -22.47 4.10
C GLU A 509 -41.07 -21.87 2.78
N LYS A 510 -39.76 -21.98 2.50
CA LYS A 510 -39.19 -21.59 1.19
C LYS A 510 -39.83 -22.35 0.02
N ILE A 511 -40.08 -23.66 0.18
CA ILE A 511 -40.70 -24.47 -0.88
C ILE A 511 -42.17 -24.08 -1.10
N LYS A 512 -42.90 -23.72 -0.04
CA LYS A 512 -44.28 -23.21 -0.17
C LYS A 512 -44.34 -21.88 -0.91
N LEU A 513 -43.38 -20.99 -0.67
CA LEU A 513 -43.26 -19.71 -1.40
C LEU A 513 -42.92 -19.94 -2.88
N GLU A 514 -41.96 -20.81 -3.20
CA GLU A 514 -41.63 -21.18 -4.60
C GLU A 514 -42.81 -21.85 -5.32
N GLU A 515 -43.61 -22.67 -4.63
CA GLU A 515 -44.82 -23.25 -5.21
C GLU A 515 -45.90 -22.19 -5.44
N GLN A 516 -46.03 -21.16 -4.59
CA GLN A 516 -46.99 -20.07 -4.82
C GLN A 516 -46.61 -19.17 -6.01
N GLU A 517 -45.32 -18.87 -6.20
CA GLU A 517 -44.85 -18.07 -7.34
C GLU A 517 -44.97 -18.81 -8.69
N SER A 518 -44.89 -20.13 -8.69
CA SER A 518 -45.00 -20.93 -9.93
C SER A 518 -46.42 -21.06 -10.52
N PHE A 519 -47.43 -20.56 -9.82
CA PHE A 519 -48.85 -20.56 -10.23
C PHE A 519 -49.42 -19.14 -10.50
N THR A 520 -48.56 -18.13 -10.52
CA THR A 520 -48.80 -16.76 -11.03
C THR A 520 -47.94 -16.53 -12.26
#